data_AF-A0A4U8TEN2-F1
#
_entry.id   AF-A0A4U8TEN2-F1
#
_cell.length_a   1.000
_cell.length_b   1.000
_cell.length_c   1.000
_cell.angle_alpha   90.00
_cell.angle_beta   90.00
_cell.angle_gamma   90.00
#
_symmetry.space_group_name_H-M   'P 1'
#
loop_
_entity.id
_entity.type
_entity.pdbx_description
1 polymer ?
#
loop_
_entity_poly.entity_id
_entity_poly.type
_entity_poly.pdbx_seq_one_letter_code
_entity_poly.pdbx_strand_id
1 'polypeptide(L)'
;MPYNLQPSYHKFKKMCKLNELPNTEEKYNKILGYFDTSLDTLDWEELNREAAKLDERSDNYIKDIVEYRVSPAEKKTRRIYGYVNLFANKNGFAPQNLTKINVHGAWYTRRYHLEQESMASYNLTWFEDSIGCTYIIKRKFFQYQGDKQ
;
A
#
# COMPACT_ATOMS: atom_id res chain seq x y z
N MET A 1 -18.49 16.11 9.46
CA MET A 1 -18.88 14.76 8.99
C MET A 1 -17.91 13.70 9.54
N PRO A 2 -18.41 12.74 10.33
CA PRO A 2 -17.67 11.54 10.70
C PRO A 2 -17.17 10.78 9.46
N TYR A 3 -15.97 10.19 9.54
CA TYR A 3 -15.38 9.45 8.39
C TYR A 3 -16.26 8.27 7.95
N ASN A 4 -16.88 7.57 8.90
CA ASN A 4 -17.77 6.44 8.66
C ASN A 4 -19.05 6.79 7.86
N LEU A 5 -19.33 8.07 7.58
CA LEU A 5 -20.45 8.48 6.73
C LEU A 5 -20.00 8.83 5.30
N GLN A 6 -18.70 8.78 5.00
CA GLN A 6 -18.16 9.13 3.68
C GLN A 6 -18.01 7.87 2.81
N PRO A 7 -18.69 7.77 1.66
CA PRO A 7 -18.60 6.59 0.79
C PRO A 7 -17.16 6.25 0.36
N SER A 8 -16.36 7.29 0.08
CA SER A 8 -14.94 7.10 -0.25
C SER A 8 -14.12 6.45 0.86
N TYR A 9 -14.45 6.75 2.13
CA TYR A 9 -13.76 6.13 3.26
C TYR A 9 -14.07 4.63 3.35
N HIS A 10 -15.34 4.24 3.13
CA HIS A 10 -15.71 2.82 3.07
C HIS A 10 -15.05 2.08 1.92
N LYS A 11 -14.97 2.70 0.73
CA LYS A 11 -14.25 2.11 -0.42
C LYS A 11 -12.78 1.89 -0.09
N PHE A 12 -12.13 2.91 0.49
CA PHE A 12 -10.74 2.81 0.94
C PHE A 12 -10.54 1.71 2.00
N LYS A 13 -11.40 1.68 3.02
CA LYS A 13 -11.33 0.68 4.09
C LYS A 13 -11.47 -0.74 3.55
N LYS A 14 -12.41 -0.99 2.63
CA LYS A 14 -12.59 -2.30 1.98
C LYS A 14 -11.34 -2.70 1.19
N MET A 15 -10.76 -1.78 0.42
CA MET A 15 -9.53 -2.00 -0.32
C MET A 15 -8.38 -2.42 0.62
N CYS A 16 -8.11 -1.65 1.67
CA CYS A 16 -7.02 -1.97 2.61
C CYS A 16 -7.21 -3.33 3.30
N LYS A 17 -8.44 -3.69 3.66
CA LYS A 17 -8.76 -5.00 4.29
C LYS A 17 -8.44 -6.20 3.40
N LEU A 18 -8.33 -6.03 2.08
CA LEU A 18 -7.91 -7.12 1.20
C LEU A 18 -6.50 -7.62 1.53
N ASN A 19 -5.64 -6.80 2.16
CA ASN A 19 -4.32 -7.24 2.60
C ASN A 19 -4.37 -8.34 3.67
N GLU A 20 -5.46 -8.42 4.46
CA GLU A 20 -5.62 -9.42 5.53
C GLU A 20 -6.02 -10.81 4.98
N LEU A 21 -6.44 -10.88 3.71
CA LEU A 21 -6.79 -12.14 3.06
C LEU A 21 -5.54 -12.98 2.74
N PRO A 22 -5.66 -14.32 2.67
CA PRO A 22 -4.57 -15.19 2.21
C PRO A 22 -4.17 -14.85 0.78
N ASN A 23 -2.91 -15.11 0.43
CA ASN A 23 -2.35 -14.86 -0.90
C ASN A 23 -2.86 -15.88 -1.93
N THR A 24 -4.08 -15.67 -2.41
CA THR A 24 -4.71 -16.46 -3.48
C THR A 24 -4.93 -15.61 -4.72
N GLU A 25 -5.12 -16.27 -5.87
CA GLU A 25 -5.47 -15.59 -7.13
C GLU A 25 -6.73 -14.71 -6.99
N GLU A 26 -7.72 -15.18 -6.22
CA GLU A 26 -8.93 -14.42 -5.92
C GLU A 26 -8.61 -13.09 -5.19
N LYS A 27 -7.71 -13.10 -4.19
CA LYS A 27 -7.25 -11.87 -3.54
C LYS A 27 -6.56 -10.95 -4.54
N TYR A 28 -5.72 -11.51 -5.41
CA TYR A 28 -4.90 -10.73 -6.33
C TYR A 28 -5.78 -9.99 -7.32
N ASN A 29 -6.70 -10.71 -7.97
CA ASN A 29 -7.68 -10.12 -8.89
C ASN A 29 -8.62 -9.13 -8.17
N LYS A 30 -9.02 -9.39 -6.92
CA LYS A 30 -9.79 -8.43 -6.11
C LYS A 30 -9.03 -7.13 -5.86
N ILE A 31 -7.73 -7.20 -5.54
CA ILE A 31 -6.91 -6.00 -5.32
C ILE A 31 -6.72 -5.24 -6.63
N LEU A 32 -6.27 -5.93 -7.68
CA LEU A 32 -6.04 -5.35 -9.01
C LEU A 32 -7.30 -4.73 -9.60
N GLY A 33 -8.48 -5.31 -9.33
CA GLY A 33 -9.76 -4.78 -9.79
C GLY A 33 -10.09 -3.38 -9.25
N TYR A 34 -9.54 -2.94 -8.11
CA TYR A 34 -9.70 -1.55 -7.66
C TYR A 34 -8.98 -0.54 -8.57
N PHE A 35 -7.99 -1.02 -9.29
CA PHE A 35 -7.13 -0.29 -10.23
C PHE A 35 -7.52 -0.56 -11.69
N ASP A 36 -8.70 -1.14 -11.92
CA ASP A 36 -9.23 -1.44 -13.24
C ASP A 36 -8.32 -2.39 -14.06
N THR A 37 -7.64 -3.32 -13.38
CA THR A 37 -6.76 -4.34 -13.98
C THR A 37 -6.95 -5.71 -13.30
N SER A 38 -6.23 -6.72 -13.78
CA SER A 38 -6.27 -8.11 -13.33
C SER A 38 -4.95 -8.81 -13.68
N LEU A 39 -4.67 -9.99 -13.14
CA LEU A 39 -3.44 -10.73 -13.46
C LEU A 39 -3.30 -11.00 -14.97
N ASP A 40 -4.40 -11.24 -15.67
CA ASP A 40 -4.42 -11.58 -17.10
C ASP A 40 -4.17 -10.35 -18.00
N THR A 41 -4.39 -9.15 -17.49
CA THR A 41 -4.26 -7.90 -18.25
C THR A 41 -2.96 -7.15 -17.97
N LEU A 42 -2.10 -7.66 -17.07
CA LEU A 42 -0.81 -7.03 -16.78
C LEU A 42 0.20 -7.26 -17.91
N ASP A 43 0.93 -6.21 -18.27
CA ASP A 43 2.09 -6.32 -19.15
C ASP A 43 3.29 -6.87 -18.37
N TRP A 44 3.38 -8.19 -18.29
CA TRP A 44 4.45 -8.87 -17.57
C TRP A 44 5.84 -8.57 -18.12
N GLU A 45 5.98 -8.26 -19.41
CA GLU A 45 7.29 -7.91 -19.99
C GLU A 45 7.77 -6.56 -19.48
N GLU A 46 6.89 -5.55 -19.49
CA GLU A 46 7.18 -4.23 -18.93
C GLU A 46 7.48 -4.31 -17.44
N LEU A 47 6.64 -5.02 -16.68
CA LEU A 47 6.83 -5.19 -15.24
C LEU A 47 8.17 -5.86 -14.89
N ASN A 48 8.63 -6.81 -15.70
CA ASN A 48 9.92 -7.45 -15.48
C ASN A 48 11.11 -6.51 -15.76
N ARG A 49 10.96 -5.53 -16.65
CA ARG A 49 11.97 -4.48 -16.87
C ARG A 49 12.06 -3.51 -15.69
N GLU A 50 10.93 -3.25 -15.02
CA GLU A 50 10.84 -2.33 -13.89
C GLU A 50 11.05 -3.00 -12.51
N ALA A 51 11.09 -4.32 -12.48
CA ALA A 51 11.23 -5.09 -11.25
C ALA A 51 12.51 -4.72 -10.50
N ALA A 52 12.37 -4.38 -9.23
CA ALA A 52 13.48 -3.99 -8.37
C ALA A 52 13.76 -5.10 -7.35
N LYS A 53 15.05 -5.42 -7.16
CA LYS A 53 15.49 -6.22 -6.02
C LYS A 53 15.32 -5.39 -4.75
N LEU A 54 14.76 -5.99 -3.71
CA LEU A 54 14.60 -5.38 -2.40
C LEU A 54 15.94 -5.37 -1.65
N ASP A 55 16.17 -4.28 -0.93
CA ASP A 55 17.23 -4.21 0.08
C ASP A 55 16.87 -5.16 1.24
N GLU A 56 17.86 -5.89 1.76
CA GLU A 56 17.67 -6.84 2.86
C GLU A 56 17.16 -6.19 4.15
N ARG A 57 17.36 -4.87 4.30
CA ARG A 57 16.86 -4.05 5.42
C ARG A 57 15.40 -3.62 5.26
N SER A 58 14.77 -3.90 4.13
CA SER A 58 13.37 -3.57 3.87
C SER A 58 12.46 -4.39 4.78
N ASP A 59 11.46 -3.74 5.40
CA ASP A 59 10.41 -4.41 6.19
C ASP A 59 9.63 -5.49 5.42
N ASN A 60 9.71 -5.48 4.08
CA ASN A 60 9.05 -6.47 3.24
C ASN A 60 9.98 -7.61 2.81
N TYR A 61 11.30 -7.48 2.98
CA TYR A 61 12.25 -8.49 2.57
C TYR A 61 12.12 -9.73 3.44
N ILE A 62 12.00 -10.88 2.79
CA ILE A 62 12.05 -12.20 3.42
C ILE A 62 12.89 -13.07 2.52
N LYS A 63 14.07 -13.47 2.99
CA LYS A 63 14.99 -14.30 2.22
C LYS A 63 14.28 -15.53 1.65
N ASP A 64 14.54 -15.84 0.38
CA ASP A 64 13.98 -16.97 -0.38
C ASP A 64 12.44 -16.91 -0.64
N ILE A 65 11.74 -15.88 -0.15
CA ILE A 65 10.28 -15.72 -0.27
C ILE A 65 9.89 -14.38 -0.92
N VAL A 66 10.47 -13.27 -0.49
CA VAL A 66 10.19 -11.92 -0.98
C VAL A 66 11.51 -11.18 -1.15
N GLU A 67 12.03 -11.20 -2.38
CA GLU A 67 13.30 -10.57 -2.74
C GLU A 67 13.16 -9.52 -3.85
N TYR A 68 12.09 -9.60 -4.64
CA TYR A 68 11.81 -8.68 -5.72
C TYR A 68 10.44 -8.04 -5.54
N ARG A 69 10.29 -6.82 -6.06
CA ARG A 69 9.04 -6.08 -6.07
C ARG A 69 8.84 -5.38 -7.40
N VAL A 70 7.59 -5.35 -7.87
CA VAL A 70 7.15 -4.47 -8.94
C VAL A 70 5.81 -3.83 -8.58
N SER A 71 5.54 -2.64 -9.11
CA SER A 71 4.31 -1.89 -8.87
C SER A 71 3.46 -1.85 -10.14
N PRO A 72 2.47 -2.74 -10.30
CA PRO A 72 1.75 -2.85 -11.58
C PRO A 72 0.70 -1.77 -11.81
N ALA A 73 0.25 -1.11 -10.74
CA ALA A 73 -0.82 -0.14 -10.85
C ALA A 73 -0.83 0.84 -9.68
N GLU A 74 -1.22 2.06 -10.00
CA GLU A 74 -1.58 3.10 -9.04
C GLU A 74 -2.87 3.80 -9.47
N LYS A 75 -3.58 4.37 -8.51
CA LYS A 75 -4.81 5.11 -8.76
C LYS A 75 -4.94 6.26 -7.79
N LYS A 76 -5.07 7.46 -8.36
CA LYS A 76 -5.31 8.69 -7.63
C LYS A 76 -6.69 9.23 -7.96
N THR A 77 -7.45 9.51 -6.92
CA THR A 77 -8.72 10.22 -6.98
C THR A 77 -8.64 11.43 -6.07
N ARG A 78 -9.71 12.23 -6.02
CA ARG A 78 -9.81 13.35 -5.07
C ARG A 78 -9.62 12.89 -3.62
N ARG A 79 -10.01 11.67 -3.25
CA ARG A 79 -10.05 11.24 -1.83
C ARG A 79 -9.13 10.07 -1.51
N ILE A 80 -8.64 9.36 -2.51
CA ILE A 80 -7.84 8.15 -2.32
C ILE A 80 -6.65 8.24 -3.24
N TYR A 81 -5.47 8.01 -2.69
CA TYR A 81 -4.31 7.57 -3.44
C TYR A 81 -4.02 6.12 -3.03
N GLY A 82 -3.84 5.24 -4.01
CA GLY A 82 -3.48 3.86 -3.76
C GLY A 82 -2.53 3.34 -4.81
N TYR A 83 -1.78 2.30 -4.47
CA TYR A 83 -0.93 1.57 -5.40
C TYR A 83 -0.76 0.13 -4.93
N VAL A 84 -0.40 -0.73 -5.87
CA VAL A 84 -0.22 -2.17 -5.65
C VAL A 84 1.26 -2.49 -5.71
N ASN A 85 1.71 -3.41 -4.85
CA ASN A 85 3.00 -4.07 -4.95
C ASN A 85 2.79 -5.57 -5.16
N LEU A 86 3.42 -6.11 -6.19
CA LEU A 86 3.62 -7.54 -6.39
C LEU A 86 5.02 -7.92 -5.91
N PHE A 87 5.14 -9.12 -5.34
CA PHE A 87 6.39 -9.64 -4.82
C PHE A 87 6.69 -11.05 -5.33
N ALA A 88 7.97 -11.36 -5.49
CA ALA A 88 8.48 -12.66 -5.88
C ALA A 88 9.83 -12.93 -5.20
N ASN A 89 10.28 -14.18 -5.19
CA ASN A 89 11.60 -14.57 -4.68
C ASN A 89 12.72 -14.41 -5.73
N LYS A 90 12.37 -14.30 -7.01
CA LYS A 90 13.31 -14.09 -8.12
C LYS A 90 12.74 -13.07 -9.10
N ASN A 91 13.60 -12.50 -9.94
CA ASN A 91 13.16 -11.76 -11.11
C ASN A 91 12.50 -12.71 -12.13
N GLY A 92 11.56 -12.21 -12.95
CA GLY A 92 10.70 -13.05 -13.79
C GLY A 92 9.28 -13.20 -13.23
N PHE A 93 8.64 -12.07 -12.91
CA PHE A 93 7.24 -11.95 -12.54
C PHE A 93 6.34 -12.56 -13.61
N ALA A 94 5.48 -13.46 -13.14
CA ALA A 94 4.40 -14.11 -13.87
C ALA A 94 3.38 -14.57 -12.81
N PRO A 95 2.10 -14.82 -13.15
CA PRO A 95 1.06 -15.17 -12.18
C PRO A 95 1.47 -16.29 -11.19
N GLN A 96 2.11 -17.34 -11.69
CA GLN A 96 2.56 -18.51 -10.94
C GLN A 96 3.80 -18.27 -10.05
N ASN A 97 4.56 -17.20 -10.29
CA ASN A 97 5.79 -16.88 -9.56
C ASN A 97 5.56 -15.87 -8.42
N LEU A 98 4.34 -15.37 -8.27
CA LEU A 98 3.98 -14.38 -7.26
C LEU A 98 3.91 -14.99 -5.87
N THR A 99 4.65 -14.44 -4.93
CA THR A 99 4.62 -14.90 -3.53
C THR A 99 3.66 -14.07 -2.68
N LYS A 100 3.47 -12.81 -3.03
CA LYS A 100 2.62 -11.88 -2.28
C LYS A 100 2.14 -10.71 -3.14
N ILE A 101 0.95 -10.21 -2.80
CA ILE A 101 0.45 -8.91 -3.22
C ILE A 101 0.10 -8.08 -1.98
N ASN A 102 0.38 -6.77 -2.04
CA ASN A 102 -0.15 -5.81 -1.08
C ASN A 102 -0.72 -4.60 -1.81
N VAL A 103 -1.83 -4.07 -1.29
CA VAL A 103 -2.30 -2.74 -1.63
C VAL A 103 -1.89 -1.74 -0.56
N HIS A 104 -1.31 -0.62 -0.99
CA HIS A 104 -0.97 0.51 -0.16
C HIS A 104 -1.87 1.69 -0.55
N GLY A 105 -2.03 2.63 0.37
CA GLY A 105 -2.78 3.83 0.05
C GLY A 105 -3.08 4.71 1.25
N ALA A 106 -3.54 5.91 0.92
CA ALA A 106 -4.00 6.93 1.85
C ALA A 106 -5.38 7.44 1.44
N TRP A 107 -6.22 7.71 2.43
CA TRP A 107 -7.49 8.40 2.28
C TRP A 107 -7.40 9.82 2.85
N TYR A 108 -7.64 10.80 2.00
CA TYR A 108 -7.56 12.23 2.32
C TYR A 108 -8.87 12.71 2.97
N THR A 109 -8.75 13.19 4.20
CA THR A 109 -9.90 13.45 5.08
C THR A 109 -10.64 14.75 4.74
N ARG A 110 -9.99 15.68 4.01
CA ARG A 110 -10.35 17.10 3.83
C ARG A 110 -10.44 17.89 5.13
N ARG A 111 -9.71 17.44 6.15
CA ARG A 111 -9.43 18.21 7.35
C ARG A 111 -8.00 18.71 7.24
N TYR A 112 -7.80 19.96 7.62
CA TYR A 112 -6.52 20.63 7.49
C TYR A 112 -6.06 21.08 8.87
N HIS A 113 -4.77 20.94 9.14
CA HIS A 113 -4.11 21.52 10.30
C HIS A 113 -2.97 22.43 9.84
N LEU A 114 -2.65 23.43 10.66
CA LEU A 114 -1.58 24.36 10.40
C LEU A 114 -0.31 23.85 11.07
N GLU A 115 0.76 23.67 10.29
CA GLU A 115 2.07 23.24 10.80
C GLU A 115 3.19 24.00 10.06
N GLN A 116 4.39 23.99 10.63
CA GLN A 116 5.57 24.49 9.93
C GLN A 116 5.87 23.63 8.70
N GLU A 117 6.23 24.28 7.60
CA GLU A 117 6.54 23.60 6.34
C GLU A 117 7.71 22.61 6.48
N SER A 118 8.70 22.95 7.32
CA SER A 118 9.80 22.06 7.70
C SER A 118 10.40 22.52 9.03
N MET A 119 11.20 21.66 9.66
CA MET A 119 11.90 21.97 10.93
C MET A 119 12.81 23.22 10.85
N ALA A 120 13.26 23.59 9.65
CA ALA A 120 14.12 24.74 9.42
C ALA A 120 13.37 25.97 8.87
N SER A 121 12.04 25.85 8.65
CA SER A 121 11.22 26.93 8.09
C SER A 121 10.39 27.60 9.18
N TYR A 122 10.32 28.93 9.12
CA TYR A 122 9.38 29.72 9.92
C TYR A 122 8.02 29.88 9.24
N ASN A 123 7.85 29.38 8.02
CA ASN A 123 6.59 29.45 7.28
C ASN A 123 5.61 28.39 7.77
N LEU A 124 4.36 28.80 7.98
CA LEU A 124 3.25 27.92 8.31
C LEU A 124 2.46 27.58 7.05
N THR A 125 2.07 26.32 6.90
CA THR A 125 1.25 25.83 5.79
C THR A 125 0.15 24.89 6.27
N TRP A 126 -0.92 24.81 5.49
CA TRP A 126 -2.06 23.95 5.77
C TRP A 126 -1.83 22.56 5.18
N PHE A 127 -1.67 21.56 6.05
CA PHE A 127 -1.53 20.16 5.66
C PHE A 127 -2.88 19.44 5.75
N GLU A 128 -3.22 18.66 4.73
CA GLU A 128 -4.41 17.81 4.76
C GLU A 128 -4.14 16.50 5.51
N ASP A 129 -4.94 16.19 6.52
CA ASP A 129 -4.87 14.91 7.23
C ASP A 129 -5.20 13.75 6.29
N SER A 130 -4.48 12.64 6.45
CA SER A 130 -4.75 11.40 5.73
C SER A 130 -4.74 10.17 6.64
N ILE A 131 -5.48 9.12 6.22
CA ILE A 131 -5.51 7.82 6.90
C ILE A 131 -4.88 6.79 5.97
N GLY A 132 -3.80 6.15 6.41
CA GLY A 132 -3.12 5.09 5.65
C GLY A 132 -3.73 3.70 5.84
N CYS A 133 -3.49 2.78 4.90
CA CYS A 133 -3.92 1.38 5.03
C CYS A 133 -3.36 0.71 6.29
N THR A 134 -2.15 1.08 6.74
CA THR A 134 -1.51 0.58 7.96
C THR A 134 -2.36 0.79 9.21
N TYR A 135 -3.07 1.93 9.29
CA TYR A 135 -4.01 2.24 10.37
C TYR A 135 -5.28 1.36 10.31
N ILE A 136 -5.74 1.01 9.10
CA ILE A 136 -6.94 0.20 8.89
C ILE A 136 -6.72 -1.27 9.24
N ILE A 137 -5.62 -1.85 8.73
CA ILE A 137 -5.32 -3.29 8.87
C ILE A 137 -4.71 -3.64 10.23
N LYS A 138 -4.70 -2.67 11.17
CA LYS A 138 -4.02 -2.74 12.47
C LYS A 138 -2.77 -3.62 12.38
N ARG A 139 -1.79 -3.24 11.54
CA ARG A 139 -0.45 -3.81 11.74
C ARG A 139 -0.15 -3.53 13.21
N LYS A 140 0.03 -4.59 14.01
CA LYS A 140 0.51 -4.48 15.39
C LYS A 140 1.91 -3.89 15.31
N PHE A 141 2.02 -2.59 15.08
CA PHE A 141 3.24 -1.84 15.30
C PHE A 141 3.39 -1.81 16.81
N PHE A 142 4.32 -2.62 17.30
CA PHE A 142 4.98 -2.56 18.59
C PHE A 142 4.28 -1.71 19.67
N GLN A 143 3.59 -2.37 20.60
CA GLN A 143 3.77 -1.97 22.00
C GLN A 143 5.20 -2.39 22.38
N TYR A 144 6.20 -1.59 21.99
CA TYR A 144 7.37 -1.43 22.84
C TYR A 144 6.87 -0.57 24.01
N GLN A 145 6.22 -1.22 24.99
CA GLN A 145 6.32 -0.70 26.34
C GLN A 145 7.78 -0.91 26.69
N GLY A 146 8.53 0.19 26.73
CA GLY A 146 9.84 0.15 27.35
C GLY A 146 9.64 -0.39 28.76
N ASP A 147 10.26 -1.54 29.05
CA ASP A 147 10.63 -1.86 30.41
C ASP A 147 11.55 -0.73 30.88
N LYS A 148 10.93 0.25 31.54
CA LYS A 148 11.63 1.19 32.39
C LYS A 148 11.92 0.46 33.69
N GLN A 149 13.20 0.16 33.85
CA GLN A 149 13.93 -0.19 35.08
C GLN A 149 13.60 -1.52 35.75
#